data_AF-X1QCJ2-F1
#
_entry.id   AF-X1QCJ2-F1
#
_cell.length_a   1.000
_cell.length_b   1.000
_cell.length_c   1.000
_cell.angle_alpha   90.00
_cell.angle_beta   90.00
_cell.angle_gamma   90.00
#
_symmetry.space_group_name_H-M   'P 1'
#
loop_
_entity.id
_entity.type
_entity.pdbx_description
1 polymer ?
#
loop_
_entity_poly.entity_id
_entity_poly.type
_entity_poly.pdbx_seq_one_letter_code
_entity_poly.pdbx_strand_id
1 'polypeptide(L)'
;ARRSSPTQEEIFVKEYDLEPSGDLWLILDLDSHVHAGEGTESTEEYGVILAASLANQMLRTNHAVGLVAYAQEPTVVRPHRGHEQLWELLRVLAGVHAVGDTPLGQVLRQVDPLIGQGMSATLITPAASPEWIKGLTALLRRGIYSTALLLDATTFGGNGDMHALLGALADMGVPGHIVGKGFRFELITQRRQQRPLYRVLGTGRVVVAAPGDQAHAKWVPVGEDRR
;
A
#
# COMPACT_ATOMS: atom_id res chain seq x y z
N ALA A 1 -12.96 15.35 -15.28
CA ALA A 1 -13.35 15.74 -16.65
C ALA A 1 -12.09 16.01 -17.47
N ARG A 2 -11.90 15.35 -18.63
CA ARG A 2 -10.74 15.57 -19.52
C ARG A 2 -10.95 16.84 -20.35
N ARG A 3 -9.93 17.69 -20.42
CA ARG A 3 -9.65 18.53 -21.59
C ARG A 3 -8.14 18.44 -21.86
N SER A 4 -7.79 17.96 -23.04
CA SER A 4 -6.43 18.01 -23.59
C SER A 4 -6.21 19.35 -24.28
N SER A 5 -5.04 19.96 -24.10
CA SER A 5 -4.51 20.98 -25.00
C SER A 5 -3.23 20.44 -25.65
N PRO A 6 -3.03 20.66 -26.97
CA PRO A 6 -1.87 20.17 -27.68
C PRO A 6 -0.64 20.98 -27.30
N THR A 7 0.53 20.34 -27.31
CA THR A 7 1.86 20.81 -26.87
C THR A 7 2.08 20.81 -25.35
N GLN A 8 2.84 19.79 -24.92
CA GLN A 8 3.20 19.38 -23.55
C GLN A 8 2.10 18.65 -22.75
N GLU A 9 2.02 17.34 -22.96
CA GLU A 9 1.46 16.42 -21.97
C GLU A 9 2.44 16.32 -20.80
N GLU A 10 2.39 17.27 -19.86
CA GLU A 10 2.92 17.02 -18.53
C GLU A 10 1.86 16.23 -17.76
N ILE A 11 2.01 14.91 -17.78
CA ILE A 11 1.17 13.98 -17.03
C ILE A 11 1.57 14.10 -15.56
N PHE A 12 0.78 14.85 -14.81
CA PHE A 12 0.79 14.76 -13.35
C PHE A 12 0.07 13.46 -12.96
N VAL A 13 0.84 12.40 -12.73
CA VAL A 13 0.33 11.18 -12.11
C VAL A 13 0.04 11.50 -10.65
N LYS A 14 -1.22 11.37 -10.26
CA LYS A 14 -1.65 11.40 -8.86
C LYS A 14 -0.87 10.30 -8.15
N GLU A 15 -0.03 10.68 -7.19
CA GLU A 15 0.65 9.74 -6.29
C GLU A 15 -0.34 8.66 -5.84
N TYR A 16 0.07 7.41 -6.05
CA TYR A 16 -0.51 6.15 -5.57
C TYR A 16 -1.72 6.32 -4.65
N ASP A 17 -2.92 6.26 -5.23
CA ASP A 17 -4.17 6.22 -4.47
C ASP A 17 -4.34 4.80 -3.90
N LEU A 18 -3.49 4.44 -2.95
CA LEU A 18 -3.80 3.44 -1.94
C LEU A 18 -4.90 4.07 -1.09
N GLU A 19 -6.15 4.02 -1.55
CA GLU A 19 -7.33 4.32 -0.73
C GLU A 19 -7.94 3.01 -0.19
N PRO A 20 -7.30 2.26 0.72
CA PRO A 20 -8.07 1.46 1.65
C PRO A 20 -8.80 2.45 2.56
N SER A 21 -10.08 2.69 2.30
CA SER A 21 -10.94 3.55 3.12
C SER A 21 -11.25 2.96 4.52
N GLY A 22 -10.57 1.87 4.90
CA GLY A 22 -10.88 1.04 6.07
C GLY A 22 -9.63 0.48 6.75
N ASP A 23 -9.87 -0.35 7.76
CA ASP A 23 -8.81 -1.03 8.52
C ASP A 23 -8.05 -2.01 7.59
N LEU A 24 -6.76 -2.24 7.87
CA LEU A 24 -5.83 -2.91 6.95
C LEU A 24 -5.23 -4.18 7.56
N TRP A 25 -5.15 -5.23 6.75
CA TRP A 25 -4.23 -6.35 6.94
C TRP A 25 -3.03 -6.22 6.00
N LEU A 26 -1.83 -6.25 6.56
CA LEU A 26 -0.60 -6.45 5.82
C LEU A 26 -0.30 -7.95 5.78
N ILE A 27 -0.07 -8.48 4.58
CA ILE A 27 0.33 -9.88 4.37
C ILE A 27 1.70 -9.84 3.71
N LEU A 28 2.74 -10.10 4.52
CA LEU A 28 4.11 -10.12 4.07
C LEU A 28 4.49 -11.55 3.68
N ASP A 29 4.86 -11.71 2.41
CA ASP A 29 5.43 -12.96 1.91
C ASP A 29 6.84 -13.15 2.47
N LEU A 30 7.10 -14.34 3.01
CA LEU A 30 8.37 -14.75 3.62
C LEU A 30 8.76 -16.17 3.17
N ASP A 31 8.19 -16.64 2.06
CA ASP A 31 8.61 -17.87 1.40
C ASP A 31 10.02 -17.69 0.80
N SER A 32 10.99 -18.37 1.39
CA SER A 32 12.41 -18.31 1.02
C SER A 32 12.69 -18.56 -0.47
N HIS A 33 11.80 -19.25 -1.19
CA HIS A 33 12.00 -19.62 -2.59
C HIS A 33 11.75 -18.47 -3.57
N VAL A 34 11.05 -17.41 -3.15
CA VAL A 34 10.65 -16.32 -4.06
C VAL A 34 11.49 -15.06 -3.89
N HIS A 35 12.30 -14.98 -2.82
CA HIS A 35 13.13 -13.81 -2.56
C HIS A 35 14.44 -13.82 -3.35
N ALA A 36 14.86 -12.63 -3.75
CA ALA A 36 16.15 -12.36 -4.40
C ALA A 36 16.85 -11.14 -3.79
N GLY A 37 18.16 -11.04 -4.05
CA GLY A 37 19.05 -10.01 -3.51
C GLY A 37 19.63 -10.37 -2.15
N GLU A 38 20.47 -9.50 -1.62
CA GLU A 38 21.22 -9.73 -0.37
C GLU A 38 21.22 -8.48 0.51
N GLY A 39 21.18 -8.70 1.83
CA GLY A 39 21.21 -7.63 2.83
C GLY A 39 20.14 -6.56 2.57
N THR A 40 20.57 -5.30 2.57
CA THR A 40 19.68 -4.14 2.39
C THR A 40 19.16 -3.98 0.96
N GLU A 41 19.78 -4.68 -0.01
CA GLU A 41 19.36 -4.72 -1.40
C GLU A 41 18.74 -6.08 -1.70
N SER A 42 17.74 -6.45 -0.90
CA SER A 42 16.95 -7.67 -1.06
C SER A 42 15.46 -7.35 -1.14
N THR A 43 14.73 -8.21 -1.83
CA THR A 43 13.26 -8.18 -1.84
C THR A 43 12.68 -8.38 -0.43
N GLU A 44 13.33 -9.18 0.43
CA GLU A 44 12.93 -9.31 1.85
C GLU A 44 12.95 -7.95 2.54
N GLU A 45 14.09 -7.25 2.50
CA GLU A 45 14.24 -5.94 3.15
C GLU A 45 13.26 -4.91 2.58
N TYR A 46 13.10 -4.88 1.26
CA TYR A 46 12.14 -3.97 0.62
C TYR A 46 10.71 -4.28 1.05
N GLY A 47 10.35 -5.56 1.19
CA GLY A 47 9.06 -5.98 1.71
C GLY A 47 8.82 -5.51 3.15
N VAL A 48 9.83 -5.65 4.01
CA VAL A 48 9.80 -5.17 5.41
C VAL A 48 9.63 -3.66 5.46
N ILE A 49 10.39 -2.90 4.67
CA ILE A 49 10.30 -1.43 4.61
C ILE A 49 8.92 -0.99 4.09
N LEU A 50 8.38 -1.63 3.06
CA LEU A 50 7.03 -1.34 2.55
C LEU A 50 5.97 -1.60 3.62
N ALA A 51 6.04 -2.74 4.31
CA ALA A 51 5.10 -3.09 5.38
C ALA A 51 5.15 -2.05 6.52
N ALA A 52 6.34 -1.70 6.99
CA ALA A 52 6.54 -0.70 8.04
C ALA A 52 6.02 0.69 7.62
N SER A 53 6.31 1.10 6.39
CA SER A 53 5.90 2.40 5.85
C SER A 53 4.38 2.50 5.72
N LEU A 54 3.73 1.47 5.18
CA LEU A 54 2.28 1.39 5.08
C LEU A 54 1.62 1.36 6.47
N ALA A 55 2.14 0.55 7.40
CA ALA A 55 1.64 0.49 8.76
C ALA A 55 1.66 1.87 9.43
N ASN A 56 2.80 2.57 9.36
CA ASN A 56 2.95 3.91 9.91
C ASN A 56 1.97 4.90 9.27
N GLN A 57 1.84 4.89 7.95
CA GLN A 57 0.90 5.75 7.23
C GLN A 57 -0.54 5.49 7.71
N MET A 58 -0.98 4.24 7.72
CA MET A 58 -2.37 3.87 8.04
C MET A 58 -2.72 4.15 9.51
N LEU A 59 -1.81 3.82 10.43
CA LEU A 59 -1.99 4.10 11.87
C LEU A 59 -2.05 5.61 12.15
N ARG A 60 -1.23 6.42 11.47
CA ARG A 60 -1.30 7.90 11.56
C ARG A 60 -2.63 8.46 11.07
N THR A 61 -3.30 7.73 10.18
CA THR A 61 -4.62 8.09 9.67
C THR A 61 -5.77 7.44 10.45
N ASN A 62 -5.48 6.85 11.62
CA ASN A 62 -6.43 6.23 12.55
C ASN A 62 -7.14 4.97 12.02
N HIS A 63 -6.53 4.28 11.05
CA HIS A 63 -6.95 2.94 10.64
C HIS A 63 -6.32 1.90 11.56
N ALA A 64 -7.04 0.82 11.85
CA ALA A 64 -6.45 -0.34 12.52
C ALA A 64 -5.58 -1.10 11.54
N VAL A 65 -4.41 -1.57 11.97
CA VAL A 65 -3.47 -2.31 11.11
C VAL A 65 -3.11 -3.63 11.77
N GLY A 66 -3.39 -4.74 11.10
CA GLY A 66 -2.90 -6.07 11.44
C GLY A 66 -1.77 -6.49 10.51
N LEU A 67 -0.99 -7.47 10.94
CA LEU A 67 0.10 -8.06 10.17
C LEU A 67 0.03 -9.56 10.21
N VAL A 68 0.28 -10.16 9.06
CA VAL A 68 0.57 -11.57 8.89
C VAL A 68 1.96 -11.71 8.30
N ALA A 69 2.80 -12.48 8.97
CA ALA A 69 4.16 -12.81 8.54
C ALA A 69 4.40 -14.31 8.79
N TYR A 70 4.53 -15.11 7.72
CA TYR A 70 4.72 -16.56 7.79
C TYR A 70 6.17 -16.93 7.46
N ALA A 71 7.05 -16.86 8.46
CA ALA A 71 8.42 -17.37 8.38
C ALA A 71 8.44 -18.87 8.76
N GLN A 72 9.41 -19.31 9.57
CA GLN A 72 9.37 -20.66 10.16
C GLN A 72 8.13 -20.90 11.04
N GLU A 73 7.71 -19.89 11.79
CA GLU A 73 6.49 -19.92 12.58
C GLU A 73 5.54 -18.79 12.15
N PRO A 74 4.23 -19.05 12.09
CA PRO A 74 3.26 -18.05 11.70
C PRO A 74 3.11 -16.99 12.78
N THR A 75 3.43 -15.74 12.43
CA THR A 75 3.18 -14.58 13.30
C THR A 75 1.96 -13.82 12.80
N VAL A 76 0.98 -13.64 13.68
CA VAL A 76 -0.25 -12.88 13.41
C VAL A 76 -0.41 -11.80 14.47
N VAL A 77 -0.26 -10.54 14.05
CA VAL A 77 -0.59 -9.37 14.87
C VAL A 77 -1.99 -8.92 14.51
N ARG A 78 -2.92 -8.98 15.47
CA ARG A 78 -4.31 -8.57 15.23
C ARG A 78 -4.42 -7.05 15.00
N PRO A 79 -5.36 -6.60 14.15
CA PRO A 79 -5.54 -5.18 13.88
C PRO A 79 -5.90 -4.38 15.13
N HIS A 80 -5.06 -3.39 15.46
CA HIS A 80 -5.35 -2.37 16.45
C HIS A 80 -4.96 -0.99 15.90
N ARG A 81 -5.38 0.07 16.60
CA ARG A 81 -5.07 1.47 16.26
C ARG A 81 -4.00 2.04 17.18
N GLY A 82 -3.42 3.14 16.76
CA GLY A 82 -2.58 3.98 17.61
C GLY A 82 -1.10 3.60 17.59
N HIS A 83 -0.33 4.33 18.38
CA HIS A 83 1.13 4.31 18.35
C HIS A 83 1.72 3.01 18.93
N GLU A 84 1.09 2.44 19.97
CA GLU A 84 1.48 1.14 20.54
C GLU A 84 1.44 0.02 19.49
N GLN A 85 0.45 0.06 18.59
CA GLN A 85 0.36 -0.91 17.51
C GLN A 85 1.55 -0.77 16.55
N LEU A 86 2.01 0.45 16.26
CA LEU A 86 3.17 0.64 15.39
C LEU A 86 4.41 0.00 16.03
N TRP A 87 4.64 0.20 17.33
CA TRP A 87 5.75 -0.44 18.04
C TRP A 87 5.69 -1.96 17.98
N GLU A 88 4.51 -2.55 18.14
CA GLU A 88 4.34 -3.99 18.05
C GLU A 88 4.64 -4.52 16.64
N LEU A 89 4.12 -3.84 15.61
CA LEU A 89 4.39 -4.18 14.22
C LEU A 89 5.88 -4.08 13.88
N LEU A 90 6.54 -3.00 14.29
CA LEU A 90 7.98 -2.81 14.08
C LEU A 90 8.82 -3.85 14.83
N ARG A 91 8.41 -4.24 16.05
CA ARG A 91 9.08 -5.30 16.82
C ARG A 91 9.07 -6.63 16.06
N VAL A 92 7.90 -7.00 15.51
CA VAL A 92 7.77 -8.21 14.69
C VAL A 92 8.61 -8.08 13.43
N LEU A 93 8.42 -7.00 12.66
CA LEU A 93 9.11 -6.77 11.39
C LEU A 93 10.64 -6.70 11.52
N ALA A 94 11.17 -6.26 12.66
CA ALA A 94 12.62 -6.24 12.89
C ALA A 94 13.25 -7.64 13.04
N GLY A 95 12.45 -8.67 13.30
CA GLY A 95 12.92 -10.04 13.50
C GLY A 95 12.44 -11.04 12.45
N VAL A 96 11.67 -10.61 11.44
CA VAL A 96 11.25 -11.51 10.37
C VAL A 96 12.39 -11.71 9.37
N HIS A 97 12.51 -12.95 8.89
CA HIS A 97 13.37 -13.33 7.79
C HIS A 97 12.62 -14.26 6.85
N ALA A 98 12.92 -14.20 5.56
CA ALA A 98 12.36 -15.07 4.54
C ALA A 98 13.04 -16.45 4.57
N VAL A 99 12.83 -17.15 5.68
CA VAL A 99 13.30 -18.52 5.91
C VAL A 99 12.14 -19.53 5.90
N GLY A 100 10.92 -19.07 5.64
CA GLY A 100 9.74 -19.91 5.53
C GLY A 100 9.75 -20.73 4.24
N ASP A 101 8.99 -21.81 4.23
CA ASP A 101 8.78 -22.70 3.07
C ASP A 101 7.30 -22.77 2.66
N THR A 102 6.47 -21.91 3.25
CA THR A 102 5.03 -21.90 3.05
C THR A 102 4.66 -20.93 1.93
N PRO A 103 4.18 -21.40 0.76
CA PRO A 103 3.85 -20.52 -0.35
C PRO A 103 2.71 -19.56 -0.01
N LEU A 104 2.75 -18.35 -0.57
CA LEU A 104 1.75 -17.30 -0.32
C LEU A 104 0.30 -17.77 -0.51
N GLY A 105 0.03 -18.62 -1.50
CA GLY A 105 -1.30 -19.17 -1.73
C GLY A 105 -1.84 -20.00 -0.55
N GLN A 106 -0.96 -20.67 0.21
CA GLN A 106 -1.31 -21.37 1.44
C GLN A 106 -1.53 -20.41 2.61
N VAL A 107 -0.68 -19.39 2.75
CA VAL A 107 -0.85 -18.32 3.74
C VAL A 107 -2.22 -17.67 3.58
N LEU A 108 -2.61 -17.29 2.35
CA LEU A 108 -3.91 -16.67 2.09
C LEU A 108 -5.10 -17.53 2.52
N ARG A 109 -5.02 -18.87 2.36
CA ARG A 109 -6.08 -19.78 2.82
C ARG A 109 -6.18 -19.83 4.35
N GLN A 110 -5.06 -19.74 5.04
CA GLN A 110 -5.02 -19.77 6.51
C GLN A 110 -5.45 -18.43 7.12
N VAL A 111 -5.18 -17.34 6.41
CA VAL A 111 -5.52 -15.98 6.85
C VAL A 111 -6.95 -15.60 6.54
N ASP A 112 -7.57 -16.16 5.49
CA ASP A 112 -8.94 -15.84 5.08
C ASP A 112 -9.95 -15.78 6.25
N PRO A 113 -10.01 -16.76 7.18
CA PRO A 113 -10.94 -16.71 8.31
C PRO A 113 -10.66 -15.58 9.32
N LEU A 114 -9.44 -15.03 9.34
CA LEU A 114 -9.01 -13.98 10.26
C LEU A 114 -9.40 -12.58 9.79
N ILE A 115 -9.62 -12.40 8.48
CA ILE A 115 -9.96 -11.11 7.89
C ILE A 115 -11.47 -10.89 7.99
N GLY A 116 -11.86 -9.97 8.87
CA GLY A 116 -13.26 -9.55 9.05
C GLY A 116 -13.80 -8.71 7.90
N GLN A 117 -15.13 -8.52 7.87
CA GLN A 117 -15.78 -7.61 6.93
C GLN A 117 -15.35 -6.16 7.19
N GLY A 118 -15.30 -5.33 6.15
CA GLY A 118 -14.88 -3.92 6.24
C GLY A 118 -13.36 -3.70 6.35
N MET A 119 -12.59 -4.79 6.27
CA MET A 119 -11.12 -4.75 6.20
C MET A 119 -10.66 -4.74 4.74
N SER A 120 -9.48 -4.17 4.53
CA SER A 120 -8.69 -4.31 3.32
C SER A 120 -7.48 -5.22 3.56
N ALA A 121 -6.90 -5.78 2.50
CA ALA A 121 -5.71 -6.59 2.55
C ALA A 121 -4.68 -6.07 1.55
N THR A 122 -3.46 -5.80 2.00
CA THR A 122 -2.33 -5.50 1.11
C THR A 122 -1.34 -6.66 1.17
N LEU A 123 -1.14 -7.30 0.02
CA LEU A 123 -0.17 -8.38 -0.16
C LEU A 123 1.15 -7.76 -0.60
N ILE A 124 2.25 -8.17 0.01
CA ILE A 124 3.61 -7.73 -0.34
C ILE A 124 4.40 -8.98 -0.68
N THR A 125 4.76 -9.16 -1.96
CA THR A 125 5.32 -10.43 -2.42
C THR A 125 6.23 -10.28 -3.63
N PRO A 126 7.37 -11.02 -3.68
CA PRO A 126 8.15 -11.21 -4.89
C PRO A 126 7.73 -12.45 -5.71
N ALA A 127 6.65 -13.14 -5.34
CA ALA A 127 6.20 -14.35 -6.02
C ALA A 127 5.57 -14.05 -7.40
N ALA A 128 6.33 -14.31 -8.46
CA ALA A 128 5.86 -14.15 -9.84
C ALA A 128 4.87 -15.24 -10.30
N SER A 129 4.79 -16.35 -9.56
CA SER A 129 3.86 -17.45 -9.86
C SER A 129 2.40 -17.02 -9.59
N PRO A 130 1.45 -17.28 -10.50
CA PRO A 130 0.04 -16.91 -10.31
C PRO A 130 -0.71 -17.81 -9.32
N GLU A 131 -0.08 -18.82 -8.71
CA GLU A 131 -0.75 -19.80 -7.85
C GLU A 131 -1.50 -19.17 -6.67
N TRP A 132 -0.97 -18.08 -6.11
CA TRP A 132 -1.57 -17.38 -4.98
C TRP A 132 -2.84 -16.60 -5.36
N ILE A 133 -3.08 -16.32 -6.65
CA ILE A 133 -4.28 -15.64 -7.15
C ILE A 133 -5.56 -16.39 -6.73
N LYS A 134 -5.51 -17.73 -6.65
CA LYS A 134 -6.65 -18.53 -6.19
C LYS A 134 -7.05 -18.16 -4.75
N GLY A 135 -6.07 -17.96 -3.88
CA GLY A 135 -6.28 -17.50 -2.50
C GLY A 135 -6.80 -16.06 -2.46
N LEU A 136 -6.24 -15.18 -3.28
CA LEU A 136 -6.70 -13.80 -3.42
C LEU A 136 -8.18 -13.73 -3.84
N THR A 137 -8.58 -14.56 -4.81
CA THR A 137 -9.96 -14.62 -5.31
C THR A 137 -10.96 -14.97 -4.20
N ALA A 138 -10.56 -15.77 -3.21
CA ALA A 138 -11.41 -16.07 -2.06
C ALA A 138 -11.68 -14.81 -1.20
N LEU A 139 -10.65 -13.99 -0.97
CA LEU A 139 -10.80 -12.70 -0.27
C LEU A 139 -11.73 -11.75 -1.03
N LEU A 140 -11.53 -11.63 -2.34
CA LEU A 140 -12.35 -10.77 -3.20
C LEU A 140 -13.84 -11.16 -3.18
N ARG A 141 -14.14 -12.47 -3.24
CA ARG A 141 -15.52 -12.98 -3.17
C ARG A 141 -16.23 -12.64 -1.86
N ARG A 142 -15.47 -12.42 -0.79
CA ARG A 142 -16.00 -11.99 0.52
C ARG A 142 -16.11 -10.46 0.64
N GLY A 143 -15.79 -9.72 -0.42
CA GLY A 143 -15.83 -8.26 -0.46
C GLY A 143 -14.65 -7.59 0.24
N ILE A 144 -13.54 -8.31 0.45
CA ILE A 144 -12.31 -7.73 1.00
C ILE A 144 -11.62 -6.97 -0.13
N TYR A 145 -11.41 -5.67 0.07
CA TYR A 145 -10.63 -4.87 -0.87
C TYR A 145 -9.16 -5.28 -0.78
N SER A 146 -8.60 -5.80 -1.88
CA SER A 146 -7.23 -6.28 -1.90
C SER A 146 -6.35 -5.44 -2.82
N THR A 147 -5.08 -5.26 -2.44
CA THR A 147 -4.04 -4.60 -3.25
C THR A 147 -2.78 -5.44 -3.21
N ALA A 148 -2.00 -5.44 -4.29
CA ALA A 148 -0.73 -6.16 -4.36
C ALA A 148 0.44 -5.20 -4.57
N LEU A 149 1.44 -5.28 -3.71
CA LEU A 149 2.77 -4.71 -3.90
C LEU A 149 3.70 -5.83 -4.36
N LEU A 150 4.01 -5.82 -5.64
CA LEU A 150 4.80 -6.82 -6.33
C LEU A 150 6.26 -6.39 -6.34
N LEU A 151 7.10 -7.13 -5.63
CA LEU A 151 8.54 -6.89 -5.59
C LEU A 151 9.20 -7.54 -6.79
N ASP A 152 9.78 -6.75 -7.69
CA ASP A 152 10.40 -7.27 -8.92
C ASP A 152 11.76 -7.91 -8.64
N ALA A 153 11.75 -9.20 -8.30
CA ALA A 153 12.94 -10.00 -8.02
C ALA A 153 14.00 -9.93 -9.13
N THR A 154 13.62 -9.69 -10.39
CA THR A 154 14.58 -9.59 -11.52
C THR A 154 15.54 -8.42 -11.35
N THR A 155 15.08 -7.33 -10.72
CA THR A 155 15.90 -6.14 -10.42
C THR A 155 16.88 -6.37 -9.27
N PHE A 156 16.72 -7.46 -8.52
CA PHE A 156 17.59 -7.90 -7.42
C PHE A 156 18.44 -9.13 -7.79
N GLY A 157 18.47 -9.52 -9.08
CA GLY A 157 19.22 -10.69 -9.55
C GLY A 157 18.46 -12.02 -9.52
N GLY A 158 17.17 -11.99 -9.20
CA GLY A 158 16.26 -13.12 -9.30
C GLY A 158 15.62 -13.26 -10.67
N ASN A 159 14.46 -13.92 -10.70
CA ASN A 159 13.76 -14.34 -11.90
C ASN A 159 12.23 -14.24 -11.71
N GLY A 160 11.50 -14.16 -12.81
CA GLY A 160 10.04 -14.00 -12.83
C GLY A 160 9.56 -12.93 -13.80
N ASP A 161 8.25 -12.81 -13.96
CA ASP A 161 7.61 -11.76 -14.76
C ASP A 161 6.46 -11.12 -13.97
N MET A 162 6.74 -9.98 -13.35
CA MET A 162 5.74 -9.22 -12.59
C MET A 162 4.73 -8.49 -13.48
N HIS A 163 5.04 -8.25 -14.75
CA HIS A 163 4.15 -7.52 -15.65
C HIS A 163 3.00 -8.42 -16.12
N ALA A 164 3.29 -9.69 -16.43
CA ALA A 164 2.25 -10.68 -16.69
C ALA A 164 1.30 -10.83 -15.49
N LEU A 165 1.87 -10.88 -14.27
CA LEU A 165 1.10 -10.98 -13.03
C LEU A 165 0.25 -9.72 -12.78
N LEU A 166 0.80 -8.54 -13.01
CA LEU A 166 0.09 -7.26 -12.93
C LEU A 166 -1.10 -7.22 -13.89
N GLY A 167 -0.94 -7.72 -15.11
CA GLY A 167 -2.03 -7.84 -16.09
C GLY A 167 -3.17 -8.74 -15.57
N ALA A 168 -2.83 -9.90 -15.02
CA ALA A 168 -3.82 -10.81 -14.43
C ALA A 168 -4.56 -10.17 -13.24
N LEU A 169 -3.86 -9.39 -12.41
CA LEU A 169 -4.48 -8.64 -11.31
C LEU A 169 -5.45 -7.57 -11.81
N ALA A 170 -5.06 -6.84 -12.87
CA ALA A 170 -5.90 -5.81 -13.48
C ALA A 170 -7.20 -6.40 -14.07
N ASP A 171 -7.14 -7.58 -14.69
CA ASP A 171 -8.32 -8.29 -15.21
C ASP A 171 -9.33 -8.67 -14.10
N MET A 172 -8.85 -8.85 -12.87
CA MET A 172 -9.68 -9.10 -11.68
C MET A 172 -10.10 -7.81 -10.96
N GLY A 173 -9.67 -6.63 -11.42
CA GLY A 173 -9.91 -5.35 -10.76
C GLY A 173 -9.10 -5.16 -9.47
N VAL A 174 -7.99 -5.88 -9.31
CA VAL A 174 -7.09 -5.75 -8.16
C VAL A 174 -5.99 -4.75 -8.49
N PRO A 175 -5.86 -3.63 -7.75
CA PRO A 175 -4.73 -2.73 -7.90
C PRO A 175 -3.42 -3.44 -7.59
N GLY A 176 -2.46 -3.32 -8.50
CA GLY A 176 -1.11 -3.85 -8.34
C GLY A 176 -0.08 -2.76 -8.60
N HIS A 177 1.03 -2.79 -7.85
CA HIS A 177 2.16 -1.90 -8.03
C HIS A 177 3.46 -2.69 -8.03
N ILE A 178 4.28 -2.50 -9.05
CA ILE A 178 5.60 -3.12 -9.14
C ILE A 178 6.63 -2.22 -8.44
N VAL A 179 7.44 -2.80 -7.57
CA VAL A 179 8.52 -2.15 -6.83
C VAL A 179 9.82 -2.89 -7.13
N GLY A 180 10.76 -2.19 -7.77
CA GLY A 180 12.08 -2.72 -8.10
C GLY A 180 13.19 -2.12 -7.25
N LYS A 181 14.40 -2.66 -7.42
CA LYS A 181 15.63 -2.13 -6.82
C LYS A 181 15.82 -0.65 -7.14
N GLY A 182 16.22 0.12 -6.13
CA GLY A 182 16.38 1.57 -6.24
C GLY A 182 15.07 2.36 -6.10
N PHE A 183 13.95 1.68 -5.77
CA PHE A 183 12.73 2.37 -5.35
C PHE A 183 13.03 3.34 -4.21
N ARG A 184 12.62 4.59 -4.39
CA ARG A 184 12.79 5.62 -3.37
C ARG A 184 11.58 5.59 -2.45
N PHE A 185 11.82 5.12 -1.23
CA PHE A 185 10.88 5.26 -0.12
C PHE A 185 10.82 6.73 0.28
N GLU A 186 10.02 7.53 -0.43
CA GLU A 186 9.80 8.90 -0.04
C GLU A 186 9.02 8.89 1.28
N LEU A 187 9.72 9.21 2.37
CA LEU A 187 9.10 9.40 3.67
C LEU A 187 8.17 10.61 3.54
N ILE A 188 6.86 10.36 3.38
CA ILE A 188 5.85 11.42 3.41
C ILE A 188 5.77 11.93 4.86
N THR A 189 6.74 12.76 5.24
CA THR A 189 6.69 13.64 6.41
C THR A 189 5.79 14.84 6.14
N GLN A 190 4.99 14.83 5.06
CA GLN A 190 3.84 15.70 5.01
C GLN A 190 2.89 15.29 6.13
N ARG A 191 2.90 16.11 7.19
CA ARG A 191 1.67 16.41 7.93
C ARG A 191 0.59 16.49 6.86
N ARG A 192 -0.33 15.51 6.85
CA ARG A 192 -1.52 15.48 5.99
C ARG A 192 -2.03 16.92 5.99
N GLN A 193 -1.77 17.68 4.92
CA GLN A 193 -2.26 19.04 4.82
C GLN A 193 -3.76 18.89 4.89
N GLN A 194 -4.35 19.33 6.01
CA GLN A 194 -5.75 19.11 6.29
C GLN A 194 -6.54 19.66 5.11
N ARG A 195 -7.24 18.78 4.37
CA ARG A 195 -8.19 19.21 3.36
C ARG A 195 -9.14 20.20 4.05
N PRO A 196 -9.42 21.37 3.45
CA PRO A 196 -10.28 22.36 4.08
C PRO A 196 -11.62 21.71 4.41
N LEU A 197 -12.01 21.81 5.68
CA LEU A 197 -13.31 21.31 6.14
C LEU A 197 -14.35 22.35 5.79
N TYR A 198 -15.38 21.94 5.04
CA TYR A 198 -16.49 22.81 4.66
C TYR A 198 -17.69 22.52 5.55
N ARG A 199 -18.39 23.58 5.99
CA ARG A 199 -19.67 23.46 6.72
C ARG A 199 -20.75 24.25 6.00
N VAL A 200 -21.92 23.65 5.86
CA VAL A 200 -23.12 24.30 5.32
C VAL A 200 -23.86 24.98 6.48
N LEU A 201 -24.13 26.27 6.34
CA LEU A 201 -24.94 27.03 7.30
C LEU A 201 -26.44 26.79 7.05
N GLY A 202 -27.30 27.09 8.04
CA GLY A 202 -28.75 26.92 7.92
C GLY A 202 -29.43 27.71 6.79
N THR A 203 -28.67 28.59 6.11
CA THR A 203 -29.09 29.36 4.92
C THR A 203 -28.65 28.72 3.59
N GLY A 204 -27.99 27.57 3.61
CA GLY A 204 -27.48 26.87 2.42
C GLY A 204 -26.11 27.36 1.90
N ARG A 205 -25.52 28.40 2.50
CA ARG A 205 -24.15 28.84 2.16
C ARG A 205 -23.10 27.89 2.75
N VAL A 206 -22.12 27.55 1.94
CA VAL A 206 -20.93 26.76 2.35
C VAL A 206 -19.84 27.72 2.81
N VAL A 207 -19.28 27.47 3.99
CA VAL A 207 -18.13 28.20 4.54
C VAL A 207 -17.00 27.24 4.89
N VAL A 208 -15.76 27.72 4.75
CA VAL A 208 -14.57 26.97 5.18
C VAL A 208 -14.50 27.05 6.70
N ALA A 209 -14.75 25.92 7.38
CA ALA A 209 -14.74 25.80 8.83
C ALA A 209 -13.32 25.68 9.39
N ALA A 210 -12.40 25.08 8.64
CA ALA A 210 -10.97 25.05 8.94
C ALA A 210 -10.19 25.13 7.62
N PRO A 211 -9.36 26.17 7.41
CA PRO A 211 -8.77 26.46 6.09
C PRO A 211 -7.61 25.55 5.68
N GLY A 212 -7.06 24.71 6.56
CA GLY A 212 -5.79 24.05 6.29
C GLY A 212 -4.62 25.05 6.20
N ASP A 213 -3.42 24.57 5.89
CA ASP A 213 -2.19 25.36 5.93
C ASP A 213 -2.17 26.44 4.83
N GLN A 214 -2.00 27.71 5.22
CA GLN A 214 -2.24 28.87 4.33
C GLN A 214 -1.11 29.15 3.33
N ALA A 215 -0.01 28.41 3.37
CA ALA A 215 1.16 28.66 2.53
C ALA A 215 0.90 28.45 1.02
N HIS A 216 -0.14 27.71 0.63
CA HIS A 216 -0.48 27.46 -0.78
C HIS A 216 -1.86 28.00 -1.20
N ALA A 217 -2.54 28.78 -0.36
CA ALA A 217 -3.85 29.37 -0.67
C ALA A 217 -3.76 30.69 -1.45
N LYS A 218 -2.72 30.90 -2.27
CA LYS A 218 -2.64 32.04 -3.19
C LYS A 218 -2.81 31.57 -4.63
N TRP A 219 -4.03 31.69 -5.12
CA TRP A 219 -4.31 31.63 -6.55
C TRP A 219 -3.74 32.90 -7.20
N VAL A 220 -2.71 32.75 -8.02
CA VAL A 220 -2.22 33.85 -8.88
C VAL A 220 -2.71 33.57 -10.30
N PRO A 221 -3.57 34.41 -10.88
CA PRO A 221 -3.92 34.31 -12.29
C PRO A 221 -2.72 34.76 -13.14
N VAL A 222 -2.32 33.97 -14.15
CA VAL A 222 -1.35 34.42 -15.14
C VAL A 222 -2.11 35.10 -16.27
N GLY A 223 -2.00 36.43 -16.32
CA GLY A 223 -2.60 37.26 -17.37
C GLY A 223 -3.06 38.63 -16.88
N GLU A 224 -2.19 39.39 -16.21
CA GLU A 224 -2.32 40.85 -16.21
C GLU A 224 -1.05 41.46 -16.79
N ASP A 225 -1.23 42.01 -17.99
CA ASP A 225 -0.38 43.01 -18.63
C ASP A 225 0.24 43.98 -17.62
N ARG A 226 1.56 44.15 -17.70
CA ARG A 226 2.15 45.47 -17.50
C ARG A 226 2.97 45.81 -18.72
N ARG A 227 2.45 46.82 -19.43
CA ARG A 227 3.17 47.63 -20.41
C ARG A 227 4.48 48.16 -19.86
#